data_AF-A0A9D2D640-F1
#
_entry.id   AF-A0A9D2D640-F1
#
_cell.length_a   1.000
_cell.length_b   1.000
_cell.length_c   1.000
_cell.angle_alpha   90.00
_cell.angle_beta   90.00
_cell.angle_gamma   90.00
#
_symmetry.space_group_name_H-M   'P 1'
#
loop_
_entity.id
_entity.type
_entity.pdbx_description
1 polymer ?
#
loop_
_entity_poly.entity_id
_entity_poly.type
_entity_poly.pdbx_seq_one_letter_code
_entity_poly.pdbx_strand_id
1 'polypeptide(L)' 'MSKSEILLCLFYRLLTERSVNKAAFCCDMGISERSFYRYLNDIKSFSIETCTGLEIAADGSGNYILKGDAPQ' A
#
# COMPACT_ATOMS: atom_id res chain seq x y z
N MET A 1 -7.86 11.08 -10.13
CA MET A 1 -8.12 9.63 -10.07
C MET A 1 -9.27 9.35 -9.11
N SER A 2 -10.05 8.32 -9.42
CA SER A 2 -11.02 7.71 -8.52
C SER A 2 -10.33 7.01 -7.35
N LYS A 3 -11.09 6.71 -6.28
CA LYS A 3 -10.61 5.91 -5.14
C LYS A 3 -10.01 4.57 -5.61
N SER A 4 -10.70 3.89 -6.52
CA SER A 4 -10.32 2.54 -6.97
C SER A 4 -9.00 2.53 -7.72
N GLU A 5 -8.77 3.52 -8.59
CA GLU A 5 -7.50 3.68 -9.30
C GLU A 5 -6.33 3.90 -8.33
N ILE A 6 -6.54 4.75 -7.30
CA ILE A 6 -5.50 5.05 -6.30
C ILE A 6 -5.17 3.80 -5.46
N LEU A 7 -6.18 3.03 -5.05
CA LEU A 7 -5.99 1.77 -4.34
C LEU A 7 -5.19 0.77 -5.17
N LEU A 8 -5.53 0.62 -6.45
CA LEU A 8 -4.80 -0.25 -7.37
C LEU A 8 -3.35 0.21 -7.56
N CYS A 9 -3.12 1.51 -7.71
CA CYS A 9 -1.76 2.05 -7.80
C CYS A 9 -0.96 1.80 -6.52
N LEU A 10 -1.55 2.04 -5.33
CA LEU A 10 -0.87 1.81 -4.06
C LEU A 10 -0.50 0.33 -3.89
N PHE A 11 -1.45 -0.57 -4.18
CA PHE A 11 -1.22 -2.01 -4.09
C PHE A 11 -0.17 -2.49 -5.10
N TYR A 12 -0.25 -2.02 -6.35
CA TYR A 12 0.74 -2.36 -7.38
C TYR A 12 2.15 -1.91 -6.98
N ARG A 13 2.32 -0.66 -6.50
CA ARG A 13 3.63 -0.17 -6.05
C ARG A 13 4.15 -0.99 -4.86
N LEU A 14 3.29 -1.35 -3.91
CA LEU A 14 3.67 -2.23 -2.79
C LEU A 14 4.14 -3.62 -3.26
N LEU A 15 3.58 -4.15 -4.35
CA LEU A 15 3.97 -5.45 -4.93
C LEU A 15 5.27 -5.38 -5.74
N THR A 16 5.48 -4.33 -6.52
CA THR A 16 6.56 -4.26 -7.50
C THR A 16 7.79 -3.49 -7.03
N GLU A 17 7.61 -2.55 -6.10
CA GLU A 17 8.68 -1.71 -5.58
C GLU A 17 9.24 -2.27 -4.28
N ARG A 18 10.50 -1.95 -3.96
CA ARG A 18 11.10 -2.33 -2.68
C ARG A 18 10.46 -1.59 -1.50
N SER A 19 10.00 -0.35 -1.71
CA SER A 19 9.30 0.44 -0.71
C SER A 19 8.53 1.61 -1.33
N VAL A 20 7.39 1.95 -0.72
CA VAL A 20 6.53 3.07 -1.09
C VAL A 20 6.73 4.22 -0.12
N ASN A 21 7.24 5.34 -0.62
CA ASN A 21 7.32 6.58 0.16
C ASN A 21 5.95 7.26 0.24
N LYS A 22 5.44 7.46 1.47
CA LYS A 22 4.14 8.08 1.72
C LYS A 22 4.01 9.47 1.08
N ALA A 23 5.00 10.34 1.30
CA ALA A 23 4.93 11.74 0.89
C ALA A 23 4.92 11.85 -0.65
N ALA A 24 5.80 11.11 -1.32
CA ALA A 24 5.84 11.04 -2.78
C ALA A 24 4.53 10.48 -3.35
N PHE A 25 4.01 9.38 -2.77
CA PHE A 25 2.75 8.81 -3.24
C PHE A 25 1.56 9.77 -3.06
N CYS A 26 1.49 10.47 -1.92
CA CYS A 26 0.44 11.47 -1.67
C CYS A 26 0.51 12.61 -2.69
N CYS A 27 1.72 13.07 -3.02
CA CYS A 27 1.96 14.11 -4.01
C CYS A 27 1.54 13.64 -5.42
N ASP A 28 2.02 12.47 -5.85
CA ASP A 28 1.72 11.88 -7.17
C ASP A 28 0.22 11.70 -7.39
N MET A 29 -0.50 11.22 -6.36
CA MET A 29 -1.93 10.90 -6.45
C MET A 29 -2.84 12.08 -6.10
N GLY A 30 -2.28 13.20 -5.62
CA GLY A 30 -3.04 14.36 -5.16
C GLY A 30 -3.96 14.06 -3.97
N ILE A 31 -3.49 13.25 -3.00
CA ILE A 31 -4.27 12.86 -1.83
C ILE A 31 -3.65 13.34 -0.51
N SER A 32 -4.50 13.46 0.51
CA SER A 32 -4.03 13.73 1.87
C SER A 32 -3.42 12.49 2.52
N GLU A 33 -2.55 12.69 3.50
CA GLU A 33 -2.01 11.57 4.30
C GLU A 33 -3.13 10.75 4.96
N ARG A 34 -4.20 11.41 5.41
CA ARG A 34 -5.37 10.73 5.99
C ARG A 34 -5.99 9.74 4.99
N SER A 35 -6.08 10.14 3.73
CA SER A 35 -6.60 9.27 2.66
C SER A 35 -5.63 8.12 2.39
N PHE A 36 -4.32 8.40 2.37
CA PHE A 36 -3.30 7.37 2.25
C PHE A 36 -3.43 6.30 3.35
N TYR A 37 -3.52 6.70 4.62
CA TYR A 37 -3.67 5.75 5.73
C TYR A 37 -4.96 4.92 5.63
N ARG A 38 -6.06 5.54 5.21
CA ARG A 38 -7.31 4.82 4.97
C ARG A 38 -7.14 3.78 3.86
N TYR A 39 -6.52 4.14 2.74
CA TYR A 39 -6.30 3.22 1.62
C TYR A 39 -5.31 2.11 1.96
N LEU A 40 -4.26 2.42 2.70
CA LEU A 40 -3.33 1.43 3.23
C LEU A 40 -4.05 0.43 4.14
N ASN A 41 -4.98 0.90 4.96
CA ASN A 41 -5.79 0.04 5.82
C ASN A 41 -6.77 -0.82 5.04
N ASP A 42 -7.43 -0.26 4.01
CA ASP A 42 -8.30 -1.03 3.10
C ASP A 42 -7.51 -2.20 2.46
N ILE A 43 -6.27 -1.97 2.02
CA ILE A 43 -5.40 -3.02 1.45
C ILE A 43 -4.99 -4.05 2.52
N LYS A 44 -4.63 -3.60 3.73
CA LYS A 44 -4.29 -4.51 4.84
C LYS A 44 -5.45 -5.45 5.18
N SER A 45 -6.66 -4.90 5.29
CA SER A 45 -7.88 -5.68 5.52
C SER A 45 -8.10 -6.69 4.40
N PHE A 46 -7.98 -6.26 3.14
CA PHE A 46 -8.07 -7.15 2.00
C PHE A 46 -7.06 -8.31 2.06
N SER A 47 -5.78 -8.04 2.36
CA SER A 47 -4.74 -9.07 2.44
C SER A 47 -5.03 -10.12 3.52
N ILE A 48 -5.61 -9.70 4.65
CA ILE A 48 -6.02 -10.57 5.77
C ILE A 48 -7.24 -11.41 5.36
N GLU A 49 -8.29 -10.78 4.85
CA GLU A 49 -9.56 -11.44 4.50
C GLU A 49 -9.39 -12.48 3.38
N THR A 50 -8.44 -12.25 2.47
CA THR A 50 -8.15 -13.16 1.36
C THR A 50 -7.05 -14.18 1.67
N CYS A 51 -6.53 -14.21 2.89
CA CYS A 51 -5.47 -15.14 3.33
C CYS A 51 -4.25 -15.15 2.39
N THR A 52 -3.88 -14.00 1.82
CA THR A 52 -2.78 -13.88 0.84
C THR A 52 -1.40 -14.19 1.41
N GLY A 53 -1.24 -14.15 2.74
CA GLY A 53 0.07 -14.23 3.40
C GLY A 53 0.89 -12.94 3.29
N LEU A 54 0.36 -11.90 2.64
CA LEU A 54 1.03 -10.62 2.45
C LEU A 54 0.79 -9.69 3.66
N GLU A 55 1.85 -9.07 4.16
CA GLU A 55 1.85 -8.15 5.29
C GLU A 55 2.44 -6.79 4.89
N ILE A 56 1.72 -5.70 5.14
CA ILE A 56 2.24 -4.35 4.92
C ILE A 56 2.85 -3.79 6.22
N ALA A 57 4.16 -3.53 6.18
CA ALA A 57 4.92 -3.00 7.31
C ALA A 57 5.63 -1.68 6.94
N ALA A 58 5.99 -0.90 7.96
CA ALA A 58 6.90 0.24 7.78
C ALA A 58 8.36 -0.23 7.84
N ASP A 59 9.24 0.31 6.99
CA ASP A 59 10.66 -0.07 6.92
C ASP A 59 11.57 0.66 7.94
N GLY A 60 10.98 1.36 8.91
CA GLY A 60 11.72 2.14 9.92
C GLY A 60 12.13 3.55 9.46
N SER A 61 12.17 3.82 8.15
CA SER A 61 12.39 5.16 7.58
C SER A 61 11.08 5.91 7.30
N GLY A 62 9.94 5.25 7.55
CA GLY A 62 8.60 5.80 7.29
C GLY A 62 8.04 5.46 5.90
N ASN A 63 8.75 4.64 5.12
CA ASN A 63 8.20 4.05 3.89
C ASN A 63 7.48 2.73 4.22
N TYR A 64 6.65 2.28 3.29
CA TYR A 64 5.86 1.06 3.42
C TYR A 64 6.35 -0.02 2.47
N ILE A 65 6.45 -1.24 2.99
CA ILE A 65 6.90 -2.42 2.24
C ILE A 65 5.88 -3.53 2.39
N LEU A 66 5.81 -4.38 1.38
CA LEU A 66 5.08 -5.63 1.44
C LEU A 66 6.04 -6.75 1.83
N LYS A 67 5.64 -7.56 2.82
CA LYS A 67 6.35 -8.74 3.31
C LYS A 67 5.47 -9.97 3.08
N GLY A 68 6.10 -11.14 3.06
CA GLY A 68 5.42 -12.42 2.89
C GLY A 68 5.70 -13.03 1.51
N ASP A 69 5.64 -14.35 1.45
CA ASP A 69 5.71 -15.09 0.20
C ASP A 69 4.35 -14.99 -0.47
N ALA A 70 4.26 -14.30 -1.61
CA ALA A 70 3.10 -14.43 -2.47
C ALA A 70 2.93 -15.93 -2.81
N PRO A 71 1.73 -16.51 -2.73
CA PRO A 71 1.52 -17.89 -3.11
C PRO A 71 2.02 -18.08 -4.55
N GLN A 72 2.90 -19.06 -4.74
CA GLN A 72 3.50 -19.41 -6.04
C GLN A 72 2.45 -19.87 -7.04
#